data_AF-A0A660QDT8-F1
#
_entry.id   AF-A0A660QDT8-F1
#
_cell.length_a   1.000
_cell.length_b   1.000
_cell.length_c   1.000
_cell.angle_alpha   90.00
_cell.angle_beta   90.00
_cell.angle_gamma   90.00
#
_symmetry.space_group_name_H-M   'P 1'
#
loop_
_entity.id
_entity.type
_entity.pdbx_description
1 polymer ?
#
loop_
_entity_poly.entity_id
_entity_poly.type
_entity_poly.pdbx_seq_one_letter_code
_entity_poly.pdbx_strand_id
1 'polypeptide(L)'
;GVALLADLNKKPVQLSRGGEPCVVVAAATDEDQDNCPTFHAPWVEGDIKFVVMPFEANLSFDNHSFEAGTYTNWTKTGTAWLNAPANLARHNMPADSVYYADSFFPTEQSTGTLQSDPFTLGNDEQISFYINGWSRVGGGGFDYNYVTLNRADNDEELDRAWTPNSDQAVIKTLSHGLDEEVEVYVRAVDNGSGGGYAWLAVDDFDKVEYSYRLGKNSGFEVGNYSGWTVSGTAFGFAPKDSDAAGRAGWNGRYFANSGTVSESAVGTLRSATFSFGEGSVITFLVSGWSSVGGAGPPAYNYVALMRASNDSEIAKVWAPNETGTMVERAFVAPLASEDVYIKVVDDGTAGGYAWIAVDDFQVYEEETQTGGGFFFWISGK
;
A
#
# COMPACT_ATOMS: atom_id res chain seq x y z
N GLY A 1 15.93 42.29 -4.67
CA GLY A 1 14.64 42.76 -5.21
C GLY A 1 13.67 41.61 -5.07
N VAL A 2 12.81 41.68 -4.07
CA VAL A 2 11.84 40.64 -3.73
C VAL A 2 10.47 41.22 -4.06
N ALA A 3 9.72 40.56 -4.95
CA ALA A 3 8.37 40.96 -5.28
C ALA A 3 7.46 40.65 -4.08
N LEU A 4 6.70 41.67 -3.65
CA LEU A 4 5.67 41.58 -2.63
C LEU A 4 4.60 40.55 -3.02
N LEU A 5 4.35 39.58 -2.14
CA LEU A 5 3.18 38.72 -2.15
C LEU A 5 2.02 39.47 -1.50
N ALA A 6 1.29 40.24 -2.30
CA ALA A 6 -0.02 40.74 -1.95
C ALA A 6 -0.99 40.37 -3.08
N ASP A 7 -1.36 39.09 -3.16
CA ASP A 7 -2.66 38.64 -3.65
C ASP A 7 -2.83 37.13 -3.36
N LEU A 8 -3.31 36.84 -2.16
CA LEU A 8 -3.84 35.53 -1.80
C LEU A 8 -5.12 35.30 -2.61
N ASN A 9 -5.01 34.58 -3.73
CA ASN A 9 -6.05 33.62 -4.14
C ASN A 9 -5.77 32.71 -5.34
N LYS A 10 -4.63 32.74 -6.03
CA LYS A 10 -4.41 31.82 -7.16
C LYS A 10 -2.95 31.36 -7.27
N LYS A 11 -2.76 30.07 -6.96
CA LYS A 11 -1.60 29.18 -7.22
C LYS A 11 -0.46 29.19 -6.18
N PRO A 12 0.05 28.00 -5.78
CA PRO A 12 1.29 27.87 -5.02
C PRO A 12 2.46 28.48 -5.80
N VAL A 13 3.34 29.22 -5.10
CA VAL A 13 4.60 29.69 -5.67
C VAL A 13 5.66 28.61 -5.43
N GLN A 14 6.16 28.01 -6.51
CA GLN A 14 7.34 27.14 -6.43
C GLN A 14 8.57 28.00 -6.15
N LEU A 15 9.24 27.73 -5.04
CA LEU A 15 10.60 28.23 -4.78
C LEU A 15 11.56 27.04 -4.86
N SER A 16 12.77 27.29 -5.36
CA SER A 16 13.85 26.30 -5.36
C SER A 16 15.04 26.83 -4.58
N ARG A 17 15.67 25.95 -3.80
CA ARG A 17 16.99 26.22 -3.19
C ARG A 17 17.91 25.08 -3.60
N GLY A 18 18.90 25.38 -4.45
CA GLY A 18 19.87 24.37 -4.91
C GLY A 18 19.37 23.43 -6.01
N GLY A 19 18.17 23.66 -6.55
CA GLY A 19 17.59 22.82 -7.62
C GLY A 19 16.42 21.95 -7.17
N GLU A 20 16.15 21.88 -5.86
CA GLU A 20 15.03 21.09 -5.34
C GLU A 20 13.79 21.95 -5.04
N PRO A 21 12.58 21.45 -5.38
CA PRO A 21 11.34 22.16 -5.11
C PRO A 21 11.02 22.15 -3.61
N CYS A 22 10.67 23.31 -3.05
CA CYS A 22 10.11 23.41 -1.71
C CYS A 22 8.76 24.15 -1.73
N VAL A 23 7.81 23.69 -0.91
CA VAL A 23 6.51 24.34 -0.73
C VAL A 23 6.54 25.15 0.56
N VAL A 24 6.16 26.43 0.48
CA VAL A 24 5.96 27.29 1.65
C VAL A 24 4.50 27.16 2.07
N VAL A 25 4.25 26.51 3.21
CA VAL A 25 2.87 26.19 3.65
C VAL A 25 2.24 27.29 4.51
N ALA A 26 3.02 28.19 5.13
CA ALA A 26 2.46 29.36 5.81
C ALA A 26 3.47 30.51 5.95
N ALA A 27 3.01 31.72 5.68
CA ALA A 27 3.57 32.94 6.26
C ALA A 27 2.65 33.35 7.40
N ALA A 28 3.10 33.23 8.65
CA ALA A 28 2.37 33.78 9.79
C ALA A 28 2.73 35.27 9.89
N THR A 29 1.74 36.15 9.75
CA THR A 29 1.89 37.60 9.93
C THR A 29 1.13 38.12 11.14
N ASP A 30 0.76 37.26 12.09
CA ASP A 30 -0.04 37.69 13.24
C ASP A 30 0.80 37.80 14.50
N GLU A 31 0.71 38.97 15.13
CA GLU A 31 1.47 39.43 16.29
C GLU A 31 0.92 38.84 17.61
N ASP A 32 -0.22 38.13 17.55
CA ASP A 32 -1.05 37.85 18.75
C ASP A 32 -1.28 36.35 19.11
N GLN A 33 -0.44 35.41 18.67
CA GLN A 33 -0.55 33.99 19.13
C GLN A 33 0.71 33.44 19.79
N ASP A 34 0.89 33.78 21.07
CA ASP A 34 1.95 33.31 21.97
C ASP A 34 1.74 31.90 22.58
N ASN A 35 0.86 31.06 22.01
CA ASN A 35 0.53 29.75 22.61
C ASN A 35 1.19 28.54 21.92
N CYS A 36 2.33 28.73 21.24
CA CYS A 36 3.17 27.63 20.79
C CYS A 36 4.33 27.42 21.80
N PRO A 37 4.34 26.34 22.60
CA PRO A 37 5.28 26.16 23.72
C PRO A 37 6.75 25.97 23.32
N THR A 38 7.08 26.02 22.03
CA THR A 38 8.44 25.91 21.49
C THR A 38 9.04 27.24 21.02
N PHE A 39 8.31 28.35 21.08
CA PHE A 39 8.77 29.67 20.63
C PHE A 39 9.21 30.57 21.79
N HIS A 40 10.52 30.66 22.04
CA HIS A 40 11.11 31.64 22.97
C HIS A 40 12.08 32.58 22.23
N ALA A 41 11.59 33.36 21.27
CA ALA A 41 12.32 34.51 20.74
C ALA A 41 11.38 35.72 20.62
N PRO A 42 11.75 36.89 21.17
CA PRO A 42 10.89 38.07 21.15
C PRO A 42 10.67 38.55 19.71
N TRP A 43 9.44 38.93 19.39
CA TRP A 43 9.08 39.61 18.15
C TRP A 43 9.78 40.98 18.08
N VAL A 44 10.36 41.32 16.92
CA VAL A 44 10.77 42.68 16.58
C VAL A 44 9.90 43.13 15.41
N GLU A 45 9.35 44.34 15.51
CA GLU A 45 8.55 44.95 14.45
C GLU A 45 9.33 44.93 13.12
N GLY A 46 8.80 44.21 12.12
CA GLY A 46 9.41 44.04 10.79
C GLY A 46 9.96 42.64 10.49
N ASP A 47 9.93 41.70 11.43
CA ASP A 47 10.34 40.31 11.18
C ASP A 47 9.27 39.54 10.37
N ILE A 48 9.72 38.77 9.36
CA ILE A 48 8.90 37.78 8.66
C ILE A 48 9.49 36.40 8.97
N LYS A 49 8.70 35.54 9.63
CA LYS A 49 9.08 34.14 9.87
C LYS A 49 8.49 33.26 8.76
N PHE A 50 9.34 32.48 8.11
CA PHE A 50 8.91 31.42 7.20
C PHE A 50 8.96 30.08 7.95
N VAL A 51 7.87 29.34 7.92
CA VAL A 51 7.90 27.92 8.27
C VAL A 51 8.17 27.16 6.98
N VAL A 52 9.41 26.71 6.81
CA VAL A 52 9.78 25.78 5.74
C VAL A 52 9.79 24.41 6.38
N MET A 53 8.73 23.63 6.11
CA MET A 53 8.69 22.24 6.50
C MET A 53 9.43 21.46 5.41
N PRO A 54 10.53 20.75 5.71
CA PRO A 54 11.01 19.73 4.81
C PRO A 54 10.00 18.59 4.89
N PHE A 55 8.97 18.61 4.06
CA PHE A 55 8.50 17.35 3.55
C PHE A 55 9.36 17.10 2.32
N GLU A 56 10.02 15.95 2.25
CA GLU A 56 10.41 15.45 0.95
C GLU A 56 9.10 15.30 0.20
N ALA A 57 8.83 16.24 -0.71
CA ALA A 57 7.81 16.02 -1.72
C ALA A 57 8.39 14.91 -2.60
N ASN A 58 8.21 13.67 -2.16
CA ASN A 58 8.38 12.47 -2.97
C ASN A 58 7.30 12.56 -4.06
N LEU A 59 7.49 13.50 -5.01
CA LEU A 59 6.71 13.59 -6.22
C LEU A 59 7.00 12.27 -6.95
N SER A 60 6.06 11.33 -6.83
CA SER A 60 6.28 9.91 -7.13
C SER A 60 6.83 9.74 -8.54
N PHE A 61 6.24 10.49 -9.48
CA PHE A 61 6.63 10.75 -10.85
C PHE A 61 5.65 11.80 -11.40
N ASP A 62 5.93 12.38 -12.57
CA ASP A 62 5.10 13.46 -13.10
C ASP A 62 3.63 13.03 -13.34
N ASN A 63 2.68 13.89 -12.96
CA ASN A 63 1.23 13.73 -13.18
C ASN A 63 0.63 12.44 -12.57
N HIS A 64 1.12 12.07 -11.39
CA HIS A 64 0.71 10.90 -10.64
C HIS A 64 -0.70 10.97 -10.03
N SER A 65 -1.22 12.17 -9.79
CA SER A 65 -2.57 12.46 -9.26
C SER A 65 -3.55 12.96 -10.32
N PHE A 66 -3.17 12.98 -11.61
CA PHE A 66 -4.01 13.45 -12.72
C PHE A 66 -4.51 14.91 -12.65
N GLU A 67 -4.12 15.69 -11.62
CA GLU A 67 -4.57 17.06 -11.35
C GLU A 67 -4.18 18.08 -12.42
N ALA A 68 -3.32 17.71 -13.37
CA ALA A 68 -3.11 18.49 -14.58
C ALA A 68 -4.34 18.49 -15.53
N GLY A 69 -5.36 17.68 -15.25
CA GLY A 69 -6.54 17.50 -16.09
C GLY A 69 -6.23 16.85 -17.43
N THR A 70 -5.09 16.16 -17.54
CA THR A 70 -4.62 15.48 -18.76
C THR A 70 -3.94 14.17 -18.38
N TYR A 71 -3.79 13.27 -19.34
CA TYR A 71 -2.96 12.06 -19.22
C TYR A 71 -1.52 12.33 -19.71
N THR A 72 -0.97 13.51 -19.40
CA THR A 72 0.45 13.80 -19.72
C THR A 72 1.33 12.80 -18.97
N ASN A 73 2.31 12.20 -19.67
CA ASN A 73 3.18 11.13 -19.16
C ASN A 73 2.43 9.82 -18.83
N TRP A 74 1.27 9.62 -19.47
CA TRP A 74 0.55 8.36 -19.45
C TRP A 74 0.18 7.94 -20.88
N THR A 75 0.44 6.68 -21.20
CA THR A 75 0.04 6.04 -22.46
C THR A 75 -1.22 5.23 -22.24
N LYS A 76 -2.28 5.54 -23.00
CA LYS A 76 -3.54 4.79 -22.98
C LYS A 76 -3.70 3.90 -24.21
N THR A 77 -4.31 2.74 -24.02
CA THR A 77 -4.74 1.83 -25.09
C THR A 77 -6.22 1.49 -24.95
N GLY A 78 -6.82 0.95 -26.01
CA GLY A 78 -8.22 0.53 -25.99
C GLY A 78 -9.21 1.70 -25.97
N THR A 79 -10.41 1.45 -25.44
CA THR A 79 -11.54 2.39 -25.43
C THR A 79 -12.07 2.73 -24.05
N ALA A 80 -11.52 2.14 -22.98
CA ALA A 80 -11.99 2.36 -21.61
C ALA A 80 -11.62 3.73 -21.03
N TRP A 81 -10.56 4.37 -21.54
CA TRP A 81 -10.05 5.61 -20.96
C TRP A 81 -10.46 6.82 -21.79
N LEU A 82 -11.09 7.79 -21.13
CA LEU A 82 -11.45 9.09 -21.71
C LEU A 82 -10.23 9.83 -22.30
N ASN A 83 -10.47 10.92 -23.04
CA ASN A 83 -9.37 11.74 -23.57
C ASN A 83 -8.66 12.57 -22.50
N ALA A 84 -9.27 12.71 -21.33
CA ALA A 84 -8.72 13.36 -20.16
C ALA A 84 -9.27 12.66 -18.90
N PRO A 85 -8.59 12.77 -17.76
CA PRO A 85 -9.10 12.37 -16.45
C PRO A 85 -10.52 12.90 -16.19
N ALA A 86 -11.32 12.11 -15.49
CA ALA A 86 -12.67 12.47 -15.09
C ALA A 86 -12.67 13.44 -13.91
N ASN A 87 -13.61 14.39 -13.88
CA ASN A 87 -13.84 15.30 -12.74
C ASN A 87 -15.29 15.20 -12.23
N LEU A 88 -15.84 13.99 -12.28
CA LEU A 88 -17.23 13.73 -11.95
C LEU A 88 -17.35 13.38 -10.47
N ALA A 89 -18.37 13.91 -9.79
CA ALA A 89 -18.75 13.48 -8.44
C ALA A 89 -19.39 12.08 -8.48
N ARG A 90 -18.58 11.07 -8.81
CA ARG A 90 -18.94 9.65 -8.89
C ARG A 90 -17.85 8.79 -8.26
N HIS A 91 -18.22 7.57 -7.92
CA HIS A 91 -17.33 6.50 -7.46
C HIS A 91 -16.60 6.76 -6.13
N ASN A 92 -17.00 7.78 -5.35
CA ASN A 92 -16.48 8.05 -4.00
C ASN A 92 -14.95 8.07 -3.95
N MET A 93 -14.32 8.66 -4.96
CA MET A 93 -12.90 9.01 -4.87
C MET A 93 -12.68 10.05 -3.75
N PRO A 94 -11.46 10.14 -3.20
CA PRO A 94 -11.12 11.10 -2.15
C PRO A 94 -11.52 12.53 -2.51
N ALA A 95 -11.93 13.30 -1.50
CA ALA A 95 -12.52 14.63 -1.71
C ALA A 95 -11.48 15.72 -2.05
N ASP A 96 -10.20 15.40 -1.88
CA ASP A 96 -9.04 16.24 -2.17
C ASP A 96 -8.63 16.20 -3.65
N SER A 97 -9.11 15.24 -4.43
CA SER A 97 -8.81 15.10 -5.86
C SER A 97 -9.90 15.75 -6.74
N VAL A 98 -9.49 16.58 -7.70
CA VAL A 98 -10.39 17.18 -8.72
C VAL A 98 -10.50 16.26 -9.93
N TYR A 99 -9.44 15.50 -10.24
CA TYR A 99 -9.33 14.67 -11.42
C TYR A 99 -8.84 13.26 -11.06
N TYR A 100 -9.51 12.23 -11.59
CA TYR A 100 -9.09 10.83 -11.45
C TYR A 100 -9.17 10.09 -12.79
N ALA A 101 -8.47 8.97 -12.91
CA ALA A 101 -8.60 8.11 -14.08
C ALA A 101 -9.81 7.18 -13.91
N ASP A 102 -10.72 7.15 -14.89
CA ASP A 102 -11.95 6.36 -14.83
C ASP A 102 -12.12 5.54 -16.12
N SER A 103 -12.25 4.22 -15.97
CA SER A 103 -12.41 3.28 -17.07
C SER A 103 -13.88 2.99 -17.42
N PHE A 104 -14.84 3.51 -16.64
CA PHE A 104 -16.28 3.28 -16.82
C PHE A 104 -16.81 3.78 -18.18
N PHE A 105 -16.14 4.77 -18.78
CA PHE A 105 -16.62 5.46 -19.97
C PHE A 105 -15.93 4.99 -21.27
N PRO A 106 -16.67 4.91 -22.39
CA PRO A 106 -18.08 5.27 -22.57
C PRO A 106 -19.07 4.19 -22.08
N THR A 107 -18.61 2.97 -21.83
CA THR A 107 -19.42 1.83 -21.38
C THR A 107 -18.59 0.87 -20.54
N GLU A 108 -19.25 0.11 -19.64
CA GLU A 108 -18.69 -1.05 -18.91
C GLU A 108 -18.40 -2.29 -19.80
N GLN A 109 -18.28 -2.08 -21.12
CA GLN A 109 -17.78 -3.08 -22.08
C GLN A 109 -16.45 -2.65 -22.70
N SER A 110 -16.06 -1.40 -22.46
CA SER A 110 -14.80 -0.87 -22.96
C SER A 110 -13.67 -1.51 -22.18
N THR A 111 -12.57 -1.79 -22.87
CA THR A 111 -11.37 -2.36 -22.27
C THR A 111 -10.18 -1.53 -22.72
N GLY A 112 -9.08 -1.60 -21.98
CA GLY A 112 -7.89 -0.84 -22.28
C GLY A 112 -6.95 -0.71 -21.10
N THR A 113 -5.77 -0.16 -21.36
CA THR A 113 -4.77 0.10 -20.33
C THR A 113 -4.48 1.59 -20.23
N LEU A 114 -4.13 2.05 -19.03
CA LEU A 114 -3.56 3.36 -18.77
C LEU A 114 -2.23 3.13 -18.03
N GLN A 115 -1.13 3.43 -18.70
CA GLN A 115 0.23 3.12 -18.27
C GLN A 115 1.02 4.40 -18.07
N SER A 116 1.73 4.55 -16.95
CA SER A 116 2.61 5.70 -16.73
C SER A 116 3.86 5.61 -17.63
N ASP A 117 4.51 6.74 -17.85
CA ASP A 117 5.90 6.70 -18.27
C ASP A 117 6.77 6.00 -17.19
N PRO A 118 7.93 5.41 -17.57
CA PRO A 118 8.82 4.80 -16.61
C PRO A 118 9.36 5.79 -15.58
N PHE A 119 9.55 5.31 -14.36
CA PHE A 119 10.16 6.04 -13.26
C PHE A 119 11.01 5.10 -12.40
N THR A 120 11.95 5.65 -11.66
CA THR A 120 12.82 4.89 -10.74
C THR A 120 12.10 4.65 -9.42
N LEU A 121 12.11 3.43 -8.90
CA LEU A 121 11.64 3.06 -7.56
C LEU A 121 12.81 2.48 -6.77
N GLY A 122 13.13 3.12 -5.65
CA GLY A 122 14.19 2.72 -4.73
C GLY A 122 13.85 1.42 -3.99
N ASN A 123 14.87 0.74 -3.49
CA ASN A 123 14.73 -0.57 -2.84
C ASN A 123 13.87 -0.56 -1.56
N ASP A 124 13.62 0.62 -0.99
CA ASP A 124 12.82 0.84 0.21
C ASP A 124 11.55 1.66 -0.10
N GLU A 125 11.14 1.72 -1.38
CA GLU A 125 9.96 2.44 -1.84
C GLU A 125 8.86 1.52 -2.38
N GLN A 126 7.64 2.00 -2.29
CA GLN A 126 6.41 1.40 -2.81
C GLN A 126 5.56 2.48 -3.45
N ILE A 127 4.56 2.05 -4.22
CA ILE A 127 3.54 2.95 -4.76
C ILE A 127 2.24 2.74 -3.99
N SER A 128 1.74 3.77 -3.30
CA SER A 128 0.35 3.80 -2.81
C SER A 128 -0.56 4.48 -3.82
N PHE A 129 -1.83 4.10 -3.87
CA PHE A 129 -2.82 4.75 -4.73
C PHE A 129 -4.24 4.40 -4.28
N TYR A 130 -5.20 5.23 -4.65
CA TYR A 130 -6.61 4.93 -4.50
C TYR A 130 -7.10 4.08 -5.66
N ILE A 131 -7.92 3.07 -5.34
CA ILE A 131 -8.64 2.26 -6.32
C ILE A 131 -10.04 1.92 -5.84
N ASN A 132 -10.98 1.96 -6.76
CA ASN A 132 -12.32 1.39 -6.61
C ASN A 132 -12.70 0.62 -7.89
N GLY A 133 -13.93 0.13 -7.92
CA GLY A 133 -14.52 -0.48 -9.09
C GLY A 133 -14.74 -1.97 -8.92
N TRP A 134 -15.16 -2.58 -10.02
CA TRP A 134 -15.64 -3.94 -10.07
C TRP A 134 -15.02 -4.68 -11.25
N SER A 135 -14.67 -5.93 -11.02
CA SER A 135 -14.15 -6.81 -12.07
C SER A 135 -15.28 -7.53 -12.85
N ARG A 136 -16.43 -7.85 -12.22
CA ARG A 136 -17.58 -8.47 -12.91
C ARG A 136 -18.90 -8.40 -12.12
N VAL A 137 -20.01 -8.67 -12.83
CA VAL A 137 -21.34 -8.93 -12.26
C VAL A 137 -21.30 -10.10 -11.26
N GLY A 138 -21.88 -9.89 -10.07
CA GLY A 138 -22.08 -10.93 -9.05
C GLY A 138 -20.96 -11.08 -8.03
N GLY A 139 -19.85 -10.34 -8.18
CA GLY A 139 -18.70 -10.44 -7.29
C GLY A 139 -18.01 -11.82 -7.33
N GLY A 140 -16.89 -11.96 -6.62
CA GLY A 140 -16.28 -13.28 -6.38
C GLY A 140 -15.27 -13.77 -7.42
N GLY A 141 -14.56 -12.88 -8.09
CA GLY A 141 -13.39 -13.22 -8.91
C GLY A 141 -12.62 -11.96 -9.28
N PHE A 142 -11.31 -11.96 -9.03
CA PHE A 142 -10.39 -10.88 -9.37
C PHE A 142 -9.75 -11.20 -10.72
N ASP A 143 -10.49 -11.05 -11.82
CA ASP A 143 -10.04 -11.64 -13.09
C ASP A 143 -9.73 -10.59 -14.17
N TYR A 144 -10.27 -9.38 -14.06
CA TYR A 144 -10.29 -8.44 -15.18
C TYR A 144 -9.65 -7.10 -14.88
N ASN A 145 -9.94 -6.50 -13.72
CA ASN A 145 -9.64 -5.10 -13.46
C ASN A 145 -8.66 -4.94 -12.30
N TYR A 146 -7.53 -4.31 -12.56
CA TYR A 146 -6.40 -4.27 -11.62
C TYR A 146 -5.39 -3.18 -12.00
N VAL A 147 -4.46 -2.92 -11.09
CA VAL A 147 -3.25 -2.14 -11.34
C VAL A 147 -2.04 -3.06 -11.15
N THR A 148 -1.04 -2.90 -12.01
CA THR A 148 0.24 -3.62 -11.96
C THR A 148 1.40 -2.66 -11.78
N LEU A 149 2.46 -3.16 -11.14
CA LEU A 149 3.79 -2.59 -11.17
C LEU A 149 4.66 -3.50 -12.05
N ASN A 150 5.28 -2.94 -13.08
CA ASN A 150 6.09 -3.70 -14.03
C ASN A 150 7.51 -3.13 -14.12
N ARG A 151 8.51 -3.98 -14.37
CA ARG A 151 9.83 -3.53 -14.81
C ARG A 151 9.74 -2.85 -16.17
N ALA A 152 10.41 -1.71 -16.32
CA ALA A 152 10.39 -0.93 -17.55
C ALA A 152 11.17 -1.59 -18.70
N ASP A 153 12.19 -2.40 -18.40
CA ASP A 153 13.09 -2.99 -19.38
C ASP A 153 12.53 -4.23 -20.09
N ASN A 154 11.65 -4.98 -19.42
CA ASN A 154 11.18 -6.29 -19.88
C ASN A 154 9.67 -6.55 -19.70
N ASP A 155 8.88 -5.60 -19.18
CA ASP A 155 7.44 -5.74 -18.86
C ASP A 155 7.12 -6.86 -17.85
N GLU A 156 8.11 -7.34 -17.09
CA GLU A 156 7.89 -8.30 -16.00
C GLU A 156 7.01 -7.66 -14.93
N GLU A 157 5.87 -8.28 -14.65
CA GLU A 157 4.98 -7.89 -13.56
C GLU A 157 5.62 -8.26 -12.23
N LEU A 158 5.87 -7.25 -11.41
CA LEU A 158 6.47 -7.38 -10.08
C LEU A 158 5.41 -7.46 -8.99
N ASP A 159 4.29 -6.76 -9.17
CA ASP A 159 3.19 -6.73 -8.20
C ASP A 159 1.86 -6.36 -8.89
N ARG A 160 0.76 -6.71 -8.25
CA ARG A 160 -0.61 -6.44 -8.69
C ARG A 160 -1.53 -6.15 -7.52
N ALA A 161 -2.45 -5.22 -7.73
CA ALA A 161 -3.58 -4.98 -6.84
C ALA A 161 -4.88 -4.96 -7.64
N TRP A 162 -5.84 -5.77 -7.19
CA TRP A 162 -7.15 -5.90 -7.82
C TRP A 162 -8.13 -4.85 -7.33
N THR A 163 -9.13 -4.54 -8.16
CA THR A 163 -10.27 -3.73 -7.72
C THR A 163 -10.94 -4.35 -6.49
N PRO A 164 -11.43 -3.53 -5.53
CA PRO A 164 -12.08 -4.03 -4.32
C PRO A 164 -13.45 -4.69 -4.56
N ASN A 165 -13.96 -4.72 -5.80
CA ASN A 165 -15.35 -5.06 -6.12
C ASN A 165 -16.33 -4.22 -5.30
N SER A 166 -16.10 -2.91 -5.34
CA SER A 166 -16.81 -1.93 -4.53
C SER A 166 -16.80 -0.56 -5.21
N ASP A 167 -17.87 0.20 -5.00
CA ASP A 167 -17.95 1.62 -5.38
C ASP A 167 -17.22 2.53 -4.36
N GLN A 168 -16.61 1.95 -3.33
CA GLN A 168 -15.83 2.69 -2.33
C GLN A 168 -14.34 2.59 -2.68
N ALA A 169 -13.68 3.74 -2.76
CA ALA A 169 -12.23 3.80 -2.88
C ALA A 169 -11.56 3.19 -1.65
N VAL A 170 -10.51 2.42 -1.90
CA VAL A 170 -9.58 1.91 -0.91
C VAL A 170 -8.18 2.28 -1.34
N ILE A 171 -7.27 2.43 -0.37
CA ILE A 171 -5.85 2.57 -0.67
C ILE A 171 -5.28 1.17 -0.92
N LYS A 172 -4.49 1.05 -1.98
CA LYS A 172 -3.67 -0.14 -2.27
C LYS A 172 -2.23 0.28 -2.42
N THR A 173 -1.34 -0.70 -2.26
CA THR A 173 0.10 -0.52 -2.43
C THR A 173 0.65 -1.56 -3.40
N LEU A 174 1.72 -1.18 -4.10
CA LEU A 174 2.50 -2.05 -4.98
C LEU A 174 3.99 -1.93 -4.63
N SER A 175 4.68 -3.06 -4.57
CA SER A 175 6.08 -3.16 -4.19
C SER A 175 6.86 -3.99 -5.19
N HIS A 176 8.03 -3.50 -5.60
CA HIS A 176 8.87 -4.26 -6.53
C HIS A 176 9.58 -5.45 -5.87
N GLY A 177 9.80 -5.39 -4.55
CA GLY A 177 10.33 -6.49 -3.75
C GLY A 177 11.79 -6.89 -4.03
N LEU A 178 12.56 -6.04 -4.71
CA LEU A 178 13.95 -6.30 -5.10
C LEU A 178 14.96 -5.67 -4.13
N ASP A 179 16.18 -6.18 -4.13
CA ASP A 179 17.32 -5.63 -3.36
C ASP A 179 18.13 -4.58 -4.13
N GLU A 180 17.50 -3.97 -5.12
CA GLU A 180 18.09 -2.95 -5.98
C GLU A 180 17.05 -1.89 -6.32
N GLU A 181 17.52 -0.68 -6.60
CA GLU A 181 16.74 0.33 -7.29
C GLU A 181 16.42 -0.17 -8.71
N VAL A 182 15.18 0.05 -9.16
CA VAL A 182 14.69 -0.47 -10.43
C VAL A 182 13.87 0.58 -11.17
N GLU A 183 14.00 0.62 -12.49
CA GLU A 183 13.11 1.41 -13.34
C GLU A 183 11.82 0.61 -13.60
N VAL A 184 10.68 1.20 -13.26
CA VAL A 184 9.36 0.57 -13.28
C VAL A 184 8.32 1.49 -13.92
N TYR A 185 7.14 0.96 -14.20
CA TYR A 185 5.94 1.74 -14.47
C TYR A 185 4.73 1.11 -13.79
N VAL A 186 3.70 1.93 -13.57
CA VAL A 186 2.39 1.44 -13.16
C VAL A 186 1.45 1.33 -14.35
N ARG A 187 0.58 0.33 -14.35
CA ARG A 187 -0.40 0.12 -15.41
C ARG A 187 -1.74 -0.31 -14.82
N ALA A 188 -2.72 0.57 -14.98
CA ALA A 188 -4.13 0.29 -14.72
C ALA A 188 -4.73 -0.45 -15.93
N VAL A 189 -5.40 -1.57 -15.67
CA VAL A 189 -5.93 -2.48 -16.69
C VAL A 189 -7.42 -2.65 -16.48
N ASP A 190 -8.22 -2.24 -17.46
CA ASP A 190 -9.63 -2.64 -17.58
C ASP A 190 -9.74 -3.70 -18.67
N ASN A 191 -10.07 -4.92 -18.28
CA ASN A 191 -10.28 -6.03 -19.20
C ASN A 191 -11.71 -6.60 -19.10
N GLY A 192 -12.60 -5.89 -18.40
CA GLY A 192 -13.95 -6.35 -18.10
C GLY A 192 -14.91 -6.04 -19.24
N SER A 193 -15.15 -6.99 -20.15
CA SER A 193 -16.09 -6.78 -21.28
C SER A 193 -17.53 -7.26 -21.01
N GLY A 194 -17.86 -7.54 -19.75
CA GLY A 194 -19.10 -8.25 -19.35
C GLY A 194 -20.38 -7.42 -19.42
N GLY A 195 -20.30 -6.10 -19.62
CA GLY A 195 -21.45 -5.20 -19.79
C GLY A 195 -22.14 -4.79 -18.49
N GLY A 196 -21.54 -5.07 -17.34
CA GLY A 196 -21.97 -4.57 -16.03
C GLY A 196 -20.94 -4.89 -14.95
N TYR A 197 -20.74 -3.95 -14.01
CA TYR A 197 -19.78 -4.09 -12.91
C TYR A 197 -18.38 -4.44 -13.42
N ALA A 198 -17.96 -3.77 -14.49
CA ALA A 198 -16.73 -4.05 -15.20
C ALA A 198 -16.05 -2.71 -15.53
N TRP A 199 -15.46 -2.12 -14.50
CA TRP A 199 -14.77 -0.83 -14.53
C TRP A 199 -13.82 -0.71 -13.33
N LEU A 200 -12.86 0.22 -13.41
CA LEU A 200 -12.06 0.70 -12.30
C LEU A 200 -11.87 2.21 -12.40
N ALA A 201 -11.66 2.85 -11.27
CA ALA A 201 -11.04 4.16 -11.24
C ALA A 201 -9.85 4.15 -10.28
N VAL A 202 -8.84 4.97 -10.60
CA VAL A 202 -7.59 5.09 -9.84
C VAL A 202 -7.17 6.55 -9.70
N ASP A 203 -6.48 6.85 -8.61
CA ASP A 203 -5.97 8.19 -8.31
C ASP A 203 -4.78 8.18 -7.35
N ASP A 204 -4.08 9.31 -7.27
CA ASP A 204 -2.98 9.62 -6.34
C ASP A 204 -1.93 8.50 -6.21
N PHE A 205 -1.24 8.21 -7.30
CA PHE A 205 -0.11 7.30 -7.27
C PHE A 205 1.07 7.95 -6.53
N ASP A 206 1.33 7.60 -5.29
CA ASP A 206 2.39 8.22 -4.50
C ASP A 206 3.52 7.25 -4.19
N LYS A 207 4.76 7.75 -4.29
CA LYS A 207 5.91 7.04 -3.76
C LYS A 207 5.86 7.20 -2.27
N VAL A 208 5.66 6.09 -1.61
CA VAL A 208 5.80 6.00 -0.17
C VAL A 208 7.05 5.19 0.08
N GLU A 209 7.93 5.66 0.96
CA GLU A 209 8.82 4.71 1.64
C GLU A 209 7.93 3.62 2.24
N TYR A 210 8.37 2.35 2.28
CA TYR A 210 7.60 1.27 2.91
C TYR A 210 6.93 1.82 4.16
N SER A 211 5.62 2.09 4.12
CA SER A 211 4.94 2.75 5.25
C SER A 211 4.85 1.81 6.46
N TYR A 212 5.49 0.65 6.36
CA TYR A 212 5.17 -0.54 7.09
C TYR A 212 6.25 -1.60 6.94
N ARG A 213 7.39 -1.31 7.54
CA ARG A 213 8.37 -2.19 8.20
C ARG A 213 8.34 -3.74 8.09
N LEU A 214 7.28 -4.46 7.73
CA LEU A 214 7.27 -5.94 7.63
C LEU A 214 8.18 -6.54 6.53
N GLY A 215 8.67 -5.74 5.59
CA GLY A 215 9.70 -6.09 4.61
C GLY A 215 9.19 -6.33 3.17
N LYS A 216 10.15 -6.51 2.25
CA LYS A 216 10.01 -6.38 0.79
C LYS A 216 9.03 -7.32 0.05
N ASN A 217 8.41 -8.26 0.77
CA ASN A 217 7.56 -9.29 0.18
C ASN A 217 6.48 -9.74 1.16
N SER A 218 5.88 -8.79 1.87
CA SER A 218 4.91 -9.06 2.93
C SER A 218 3.60 -9.68 2.40
N GLY A 219 3.28 -9.47 1.12
CA GLY A 219 2.19 -10.14 0.39
C GLY A 219 2.62 -11.25 -0.57
N PHE A 220 3.88 -11.72 -0.54
CA PHE A 220 4.37 -12.82 -1.39
C PHE A 220 4.40 -12.58 -2.91
N GLU A 221 4.16 -11.34 -3.36
CA GLU A 221 3.96 -10.97 -4.76
C GLU A 221 5.19 -11.16 -5.67
N VAL A 222 6.38 -11.27 -5.08
CA VAL A 222 7.62 -11.64 -5.80
C VAL A 222 7.56 -13.09 -6.33
N GLY A 223 6.55 -13.87 -5.96
CA GLY A 223 6.37 -15.25 -6.43
C GLY A 223 7.34 -16.26 -5.80
N ASN A 224 8.06 -15.83 -4.77
CA ASN A 224 8.94 -16.66 -3.94
C ASN A 224 8.91 -16.19 -2.48
N TYR A 225 9.68 -16.83 -1.60
CA TYR A 225 9.75 -16.48 -0.17
C TYR A 225 10.91 -15.54 0.18
N SER A 226 11.40 -14.72 -0.75
CA SER A 226 12.41 -13.70 -0.41
C SER A 226 11.89 -12.79 0.70
N GLY A 227 12.76 -12.41 1.64
CA GLY A 227 12.36 -11.70 2.87
C GLY A 227 11.73 -12.58 3.96
N TRP A 228 11.45 -13.87 3.66
CA TRP A 228 10.92 -14.85 4.61
C TRP A 228 11.88 -16.02 4.80
N THR A 229 12.00 -16.50 6.03
CA THR A 229 12.67 -17.75 6.35
C THR A 229 11.65 -18.88 6.41
N VAL A 230 11.80 -19.87 5.53
CA VAL A 230 10.96 -21.08 5.49
C VAL A 230 11.63 -22.19 6.31
N SER A 231 10.85 -22.86 7.16
CA SER A 231 11.26 -24.09 7.85
C SER A 231 10.21 -25.18 7.66
N GLY A 232 10.65 -26.44 7.69
CA GLY A 232 9.80 -27.59 7.40
C GLY A 232 9.42 -27.68 5.92
N THR A 233 8.34 -28.39 5.62
CA THR A 233 7.92 -28.68 4.23
C THR A 233 6.51 -28.23 3.90
N ALA A 234 5.76 -27.71 4.88
CA ALA A 234 4.34 -27.37 4.70
C ALA A 234 4.10 -26.34 3.59
N PHE A 235 4.89 -25.27 3.56
CA PHE A 235 4.73 -24.16 2.59
C PHE A 235 5.37 -24.42 1.22
N GLY A 236 6.04 -25.56 1.02
CA GLY A 236 6.73 -25.87 -0.23
C GLY A 236 7.88 -24.90 -0.54
N PHE A 237 8.19 -24.73 -1.84
CA PHE A 237 9.32 -23.92 -2.30
C PHE A 237 8.95 -22.49 -2.72
N ALA A 238 7.65 -22.20 -2.90
CA ALA A 238 7.15 -20.92 -3.38
C ALA A 238 5.66 -20.74 -3.00
N PRO A 239 5.19 -19.47 -2.87
CA PRO A 239 3.77 -19.15 -2.73
C PRO A 239 2.95 -19.62 -3.94
N LYS A 240 1.63 -19.60 -3.81
CA LYS A 240 0.68 -20.06 -4.83
C LYS A 240 0.01 -18.89 -5.51
N ASP A 241 -0.25 -19.04 -6.80
CA ASP A 241 -1.03 -18.09 -7.62
C ASP A 241 -2.42 -18.62 -8.01
N SER A 242 -2.77 -19.79 -7.48
CA SER A 242 -4.02 -20.47 -7.77
C SER A 242 -4.34 -21.47 -6.67
N ASP A 243 -5.64 -21.71 -6.44
CA ASP A 243 -6.11 -22.72 -5.49
C ASP A 243 -7.27 -23.53 -6.06
N ALA A 244 -7.07 -24.83 -6.23
CA ALA A 244 -8.09 -25.76 -6.71
C ALA A 244 -8.99 -26.30 -5.58
N ALA A 245 -8.67 -26.04 -4.31
CA ALA A 245 -9.39 -26.48 -3.12
C ALA A 245 -10.44 -25.47 -2.64
N GLY A 246 -10.75 -24.45 -3.44
CA GLY A 246 -11.81 -23.48 -3.17
C GLY A 246 -11.45 -22.39 -2.16
N ARG A 247 -10.15 -22.19 -1.90
CA ARG A 247 -9.65 -21.02 -1.16
C ARG A 247 -9.74 -19.79 -2.07
N ALA A 248 -10.03 -18.62 -1.50
CA ALA A 248 -10.22 -17.39 -2.27
C ALA A 248 -9.88 -16.15 -1.43
N GLY A 249 -9.89 -14.97 -2.04
CA GLY A 249 -9.85 -13.69 -1.31
C GLY A 249 -8.47 -13.28 -0.81
N TRP A 250 -7.38 -13.84 -1.35
CA TRP A 250 -6.05 -13.25 -1.21
C TRP A 250 -5.96 -11.94 -2.01
N ASN A 251 -5.05 -11.06 -1.61
CA ASN A 251 -4.71 -9.83 -2.32
C ASN A 251 -3.68 -10.15 -3.40
N GLY A 252 -3.65 -9.38 -4.48
CA GLY A 252 -2.66 -9.57 -5.55
C GLY A 252 -2.68 -10.95 -6.22
N ARG A 253 -1.49 -11.42 -6.62
CA ARG A 253 -1.32 -12.63 -7.42
C ARG A 253 -0.95 -13.82 -6.55
N TYR A 254 -0.14 -13.64 -5.53
CA TYR A 254 0.47 -14.75 -4.80
C TYR A 254 0.01 -14.79 -3.34
N PHE A 255 -0.01 -15.98 -2.75
CA PHE A 255 -0.27 -16.14 -1.32
C PHE A 255 0.46 -17.35 -0.73
N ALA A 256 0.76 -17.33 0.56
CA ALA A 256 1.39 -18.46 1.24
C ALA A 256 0.34 -19.50 1.63
N ASN A 257 0.61 -20.77 1.33
CA ASN A 257 -0.38 -21.83 1.48
C ASN A 257 0.25 -23.17 1.87
N SER A 258 -0.03 -23.64 3.07
CA SER A 258 0.53 -24.91 3.56
C SER A 258 -0.26 -26.15 3.11
N GLY A 259 -1.52 -25.97 2.70
CA GLY A 259 -2.43 -27.08 2.42
C GLY A 259 -2.28 -27.74 1.04
N THR A 260 -1.14 -27.55 0.36
CA THR A 260 -0.93 -28.02 -1.02
C THR A 260 0.21 -29.02 -1.17
N VAL A 261 1.10 -29.15 -0.19
CA VAL A 261 2.21 -30.12 -0.24
C VAL A 261 1.77 -31.47 0.34
N SER A 262 1.23 -31.47 1.55
CA SER A 262 0.64 -32.63 2.23
C SER A 262 -0.10 -32.15 3.47
N GLU A 263 -1.25 -32.74 3.79
CA GLU A 263 -2.01 -32.46 5.03
C GLU A 263 -1.34 -33.00 6.31
N SER A 264 -0.12 -33.54 6.20
CA SER A 264 0.71 -33.96 7.33
C SER A 264 2.05 -33.21 7.39
N ALA A 265 2.33 -32.35 6.41
CA ALA A 265 3.53 -31.55 6.40
C ALA A 265 3.40 -30.42 7.42
N VAL A 266 4.44 -30.21 8.21
CA VAL A 266 4.54 -29.11 9.17
C VAL A 266 5.63 -28.14 8.75
N GLY A 267 5.53 -26.90 9.19
CA GLY A 267 6.49 -25.87 8.82
C GLY A 267 6.11 -24.49 9.31
N THR A 268 7.03 -23.55 9.10
CA THR A 268 6.83 -22.15 9.49
C THR A 268 7.35 -21.20 8.43
N LEU A 269 6.70 -20.05 8.30
CA LEU A 269 7.26 -18.86 7.67
C LEU A 269 7.61 -17.85 8.76
N ARG A 270 8.80 -17.27 8.69
CA ARG A 270 9.26 -16.17 9.57
C ARG A 270 9.62 -14.97 8.72
N SER A 271 9.00 -13.82 8.96
CA SER A 271 9.36 -12.57 8.28
C SER A 271 10.76 -12.10 8.69
N ALA A 272 11.29 -11.12 7.96
CA ALA A 272 12.37 -10.27 8.48
C ALA A 272 11.96 -9.60 9.80
N THR A 273 12.95 -9.17 10.58
CA THR A 273 12.73 -8.40 11.80
C THR A 273 12.44 -6.95 11.47
N PHE A 274 11.53 -6.34 12.21
CA PHE A 274 11.09 -4.98 11.99
C PHE A 274 10.60 -4.30 13.26
N SER A 275 10.65 -2.97 13.31
CA SER A 275 10.16 -2.19 14.45
C SER A 275 8.63 -2.09 14.42
N PHE A 276 7.99 -2.38 15.54
CA PHE A 276 6.54 -2.28 15.75
C PHE A 276 6.27 -1.68 17.12
N GLY A 277 5.41 -0.65 17.19
CA GLY A 277 5.31 0.17 18.39
C GLY A 277 4.06 1.03 18.49
N GLU A 278 4.08 1.97 19.43
CA GLU A 278 2.94 2.80 19.80
C GLU A 278 2.20 3.37 18.58
N GLY A 279 0.88 3.23 18.55
CA GLY A 279 0.03 3.67 17.44
C GLY A 279 0.06 2.76 16.20
N SER A 280 0.85 1.69 16.19
CA SER A 280 0.95 0.79 15.04
C SER A 280 -0.07 -0.36 15.06
N VAL A 281 -0.58 -0.73 13.89
CA VAL A 281 -1.45 -1.90 13.66
C VAL A 281 -0.86 -2.72 12.53
N ILE A 282 -0.72 -4.03 12.71
CA ILE A 282 -0.42 -4.97 11.63
C ILE A 282 -1.74 -5.58 11.18
N THR A 283 -2.09 -5.53 9.90
CA THR A 283 -3.19 -6.30 9.32
C THR A 283 -2.64 -7.42 8.42
N PHE A 284 -3.43 -8.47 8.24
CA PHE A 284 -3.13 -9.56 7.33
C PHE A 284 -4.38 -10.38 7.02
N LEU A 285 -4.35 -11.10 5.90
CA LEU A 285 -5.36 -12.05 5.49
C LEU A 285 -5.00 -13.46 5.97
N VAL A 286 -5.98 -14.22 6.47
CA VAL A 286 -5.78 -15.60 6.92
C VAL A 286 -6.98 -16.49 6.61
N SER A 287 -6.71 -17.75 6.24
CA SER A 287 -7.71 -18.82 6.14
C SER A 287 -7.13 -20.15 6.64
N GLY A 288 -7.99 -21.16 6.81
CA GLY A 288 -7.57 -22.50 7.18
C GLY A 288 -8.10 -22.95 8.54
N TRP A 289 -7.51 -24.03 9.04
CA TRP A 289 -8.03 -24.79 10.17
C TRP A 289 -7.02 -24.80 11.30
N SER A 290 -7.36 -24.16 12.42
CA SER A 290 -6.51 -24.07 13.62
C SER A 290 -6.35 -25.40 14.35
N SER A 291 -7.25 -26.34 14.09
CA SER A 291 -7.25 -27.69 14.62
C SER A 291 -7.80 -28.66 13.58
N VAL A 292 -7.33 -29.91 13.65
CA VAL A 292 -7.76 -31.00 12.76
C VAL A 292 -9.28 -31.12 12.77
N GLY A 293 -9.89 -30.85 11.62
CA GLY A 293 -11.34 -30.89 11.40
C GLY A 293 -12.14 -29.88 12.22
N GLY A 294 -11.50 -28.89 12.86
CA GLY A 294 -12.12 -27.86 13.70
C GLY A 294 -12.86 -28.38 14.93
N ALA A 295 -12.74 -29.67 15.25
CA ALA A 295 -13.56 -30.35 16.26
C ALA A 295 -13.04 -30.19 17.71
N GLY A 296 -12.14 -29.24 17.96
CA GLY A 296 -11.49 -29.06 19.25
C GLY A 296 -10.92 -27.65 19.45
N PRO A 297 -10.38 -27.35 20.63
CA PRO A 297 -9.71 -26.07 20.87
C PRO A 297 -8.59 -25.87 19.84
N PRO A 298 -8.34 -24.63 19.39
CA PRO A 298 -7.21 -24.32 18.50
C PRO A 298 -5.90 -24.87 19.04
N ALA A 299 -5.11 -25.53 18.19
CA ALA A 299 -3.92 -26.27 18.64
C ALA A 299 -2.71 -26.16 17.72
N TYR A 300 -2.90 -26.06 16.41
CA TYR A 300 -1.83 -26.27 15.44
C TYR A 300 -1.49 -25.02 14.64
N ASN A 301 -2.49 -24.40 14.01
CA ASN A 301 -2.22 -23.48 12.90
C ASN A 301 -2.59 -22.05 13.23
N TYR A 302 -1.62 -21.15 13.12
CA TYR A 302 -1.78 -19.76 13.56
C TYR A 302 -0.75 -18.81 12.92
N VAL A 303 -1.06 -17.53 13.04
CA VAL A 303 -0.12 -16.42 12.86
C VAL A 303 0.22 -15.86 14.24
N ALA A 304 1.49 -15.61 14.52
CA ALA A 304 1.96 -15.04 15.77
C ALA A 304 2.85 -13.81 15.52
N LEU A 305 2.68 -12.82 16.38
CA LEU A 305 3.61 -11.71 16.54
C LEU A 305 4.63 -12.11 17.60
N MET A 306 5.91 -12.05 17.23
CA MET A 306 7.01 -12.54 18.06
C MET A 306 7.99 -11.42 18.36
N ARG A 307 8.49 -11.36 19.60
CA ARG A 307 9.59 -10.47 19.98
C ARG A 307 10.89 -10.96 19.38
N ALA A 308 11.63 -10.10 18.69
CA ALA A 308 12.87 -10.49 18.02
C ALA A 308 14.02 -10.79 18.99
N SER A 309 14.06 -10.12 20.15
CA SER A 309 15.18 -10.23 21.10
C SER A 309 15.29 -11.58 21.81
N ASN A 310 14.20 -12.34 21.90
CA ASN A 310 14.16 -13.61 22.65
C ASN A 310 13.17 -14.65 22.09
N ASP A 311 12.64 -14.43 20.87
CA ASP A 311 11.65 -15.28 20.21
C ASP A 311 10.39 -15.57 21.09
N SER A 312 10.05 -14.68 22.03
CA SER A 312 8.83 -14.84 22.85
C SER A 312 7.59 -14.39 22.08
N GLU A 313 6.50 -15.14 22.18
CA GLU A 313 5.20 -14.78 21.59
C GLU A 313 4.58 -13.57 22.31
N ILE A 314 4.21 -12.56 21.54
CA ILE A 314 3.51 -11.35 22.01
C ILE A 314 2.00 -11.53 21.84
N ALA A 315 1.58 -11.96 20.66
CA ALA A 315 0.18 -12.16 20.31
C ALA A 315 0.02 -13.27 19.28
N LYS A 316 -1.18 -13.84 19.20
CA LYS A 316 -1.51 -14.94 18.30
C LYS A 316 -2.93 -14.82 17.76
N VAL A 317 -3.07 -15.15 16.48
CA VAL A 317 -4.34 -15.34 15.80
C VAL A 317 -4.37 -16.75 15.22
N TRP A 318 -5.31 -17.55 15.71
CA TRP A 318 -5.56 -18.88 15.18
C TRP A 318 -6.22 -18.81 13.79
N ALA A 319 -5.93 -19.78 12.94
CA ALA A 319 -6.66 -19.93 11.68
C ALA A 319 -8.18 -20.09 11.94
N PRO A 320 -9.05 -19.56 11.07
CA PRO A 320 -10.47 -19.34 11.38
C PRO A 320 -11.34 -20.61 11.48
N ASN A 321 -10.80 -21.81 11.22
CA ASN A 321 -11.54 -23.06 11.07
C ASN A 321 -12.54 -23.04 9.90
N GLU A 322 -12.09 -22.49 8.77
CA GLU A 322 -12.89 -22.38 7.57
C GLU A 322 -12.04 -22.61 6.32
N THR A 323 -12.62 -23.32 5.35
CA THR A 323 -12.13 -23.37 3.97
C THR A 323 -12.97 -22.39 3.15
N GLY A 324 -12.35 -21.35 2.59
CA GLY A 324 -13.06 -20.37 1.79
C GLY A 324 -12.27 -19.07 1.63
N THR A 325 -13.00 -17.95 1.66
CA THR A 325 -12.43 -16.61 1.56
C THR A 325 -11.52 -16.30 2.75
N MET A 326 -10.33 -15.77 2.50
CA MET A 326 -9.47 -15.25 3.56
C MET A 326 -10.16 -14.12 4.31
N VAL A 327 -9.91 -14.07 5.61
CA VAL A 327 -10.47 -13.05 6.48
C VAL A 327 -9.36 -12.17 7.02
N GLU A 328 -9.61 -10.87 7.06
CA GLU A 328 -8.67 -9.91 7.63
C GLU A 328 -8.61 -10.06 9.16
N ARG A 329 -7.40 -9.96 9.69
CA ARG A 329 -7.07 -10.00 11.12
C ARG A 329 -6.00 -8.96 11.40
N ALA A 330 -5.86 -8.58 12.66
CA ALA A 330 -4.92 -7.57 13.07
C ALA A 330 -4.20 -7.89 14.38
N PHE A 331 -2.96 -7.41 14.49
CA PHE A 331 -2.27 -7.19 15.75
C PHE A 331 -2.21 -5.70 16.03
N VAL A 332 -2.65 -5.28 17.20
CA VAL A 332 -2.53 -3.89 17.65
C VAL A 332 -1.32 -3.80 18.57
N ALA A 333 -0.49 -2.77 18.38
CA ALA A 333 0.73 -2.60 19.17
C ALA A 333 0.39 -2.55 20.67
N PRO A 334 0.97 -3.46 21.48
CA PRO A 334 0.58 -3.54 22.87
C PRO A 334 1.13 -2.36 23.68
N LEU A 335 2.33 -1.85 23.38
CA LEU A 335 3.03 -0.74 24.04
C LEU A 335 4.24 -0.28 23.18
N ALA A 336 5.14 0.54 23.74
CA ALA A 336 6.34 1.15 23.13
C ALA A 336 7.09 0.30 22.08
N SER A 337 7.67 0.99 21.10
CA SER A 337 8.35 0.37 19.95
C SER A 337 9.42 -0.64 20.33
N GLU A 338 9.32 -1.82 19.74
CA GLU A 338 10.32 -2.88 19.84
C GLU A 338 10.48 -3.64 18.51
N ASP A 339 11.62 -4.30 18.35
CA ASP A 339 11.86 -5.17 17.20
C ASP A 339 11.09 -6.47 17.34
N VAL A 340 10.27 -6.77 16.33
CA VAL A 340 9.39 -7.94 16.24
C VAL A 340 9.60 -8.68 14.91
N TYR A 341 8.96 -9.84 14.79
CA TYR A 341 8.77 -10.52 13.51
C TYR A 341 7.44 -11.27 13.50
N ILE A 342 6.91 -11.54 12.31
CA ILE A 342 5.73 -12.39 12.11
C ILE A 342 6.16 -13.83 11.92
N LYS A 343 5.44 -14.74 12.58
CA LYS A 343 5.60 -16.19 12.42
C LYS A 343 4.27 -16.83 12.02
N VAL A 344 4.25 -17.47 10.86
CA VAL A 344 3.13 -18.29 10.39
C VAL A 344 3.48 -19.75 10.68
N VAL A 345 2.55 -20.49 11.29
CA VAL A 345 2.80 -21.86 11.75
C VAL A 345 1.74 -22.80 11.20
N ASP A 346 2.21 -23.88 10.57
CA ASP A 346 1.44 -25.10 10.36
C ASP A 346 2.10 -26.23 11.15
N ASP A 347 1.39 -26.78 12.13
CA ASP A 347 1.87 -27.86 12.99
C ASP A 347 0.89 -29.05 13.03
N GLY A 348 -0.04 -29.09 12.07
CA GLY A 348 -1.08 -30.11 12.04
C GLY A 348 -0.63 -31.38 11.31
N THR A 349 -0.45 -32.49 12.03
CA THR A 349 0.07 -33.74 11.44
C THR A 349 -1.01 -34.73 10.99
N ALA A 350 -2.30 -34.46 11.22
CA ALA A 350 -3.35 -35.50 11.20
C ALA A 350 -3.99 -35.79 9.83
N GLY A 351 -3.45 -35.30 8.72
CA GLY A 351 -3.82 -35.77 7.38
C GLY A 351 -5.23 -35.38 6.92
N GLY A 352 -5.82 -34.33 7.50
CA GLY A 352 -7.12 -33.78 7.10
C GLY A 352 -7.45 -32.48 7.82
N TYR A 353 -7.77 -31.42 7.06
CA TYR A 353 -8.10 -30.10 7.60
C TYR A 353 -7.03 -29.57 8.58
N ALA A 354 -5.77 -29.76 8.20
CA ALA A 354 -4.58 -29.32 8.92
C ALA A 354 -3.76 -28.46 7.95
N TRP A 355 -4.18 -27.20 7.79
CA TRP A 355 -3.50 -26.24 6.94
C TRP A 355 -3.82 -24.79 7.34
N ILE A 356 -2.99 -23.86 6.89
CA ILE A 356 -3.17 -22.41 6.96
C ILE A 356 -2.77 -21.78 5.62
N ALA A 357 -3.47 -20.74 5.24
CA ALA A 357 -3.03 -19.84 4.18
C ALA A 357 -3.09 -18.41 4.68
N VAL A 358 -2.10 -17.61 4.30
CA VAL A 358 -1.96 -16.22 4.72
C VAL A 358 -1.52 -15.36 3.56
N ASP A 359 -1.84 -14.08 3.66
CA ASP A 359 -1.47 -13.10 2.66
C ASP A 359 -1.52 -11.66 3.21
N ASP A 360 -1.02 -10.71 2.42
CA ASP A 360 -1.23 -9.26 2.55
C ASP A 360 -0.88 -8.71 3.94
N PHE A 361 0.30 -9.05 4.45
CA PHE A 361 0.76 -8.46 5.71
C PHE A 361 1.09 -6.98 5.51
N GLN A 362 0.36 -6.11 6.19
CA GLN A 362 0.54 -4.66 6.17
C GLN A 362 0.74 -4.15 7.59
N VAL A 363 1.49 -3.06 7.74
CA VAL A 363 1.57 -2.30 8.98
C VAL A 363 0.97 -0.93 8.71
N TYR A 364 0.37 -0.32 9.70
CA TYR A 364 -0.06 1.06 9.66
C TYR A 364 0.45 1.67 10.94
N GLU A 365 1.27 2.70 10.85
CA GLU A 365 1.60 3.53 12.01
C GLU A 365 0.59 4.70 12.00
N GLU A 366 -0.08 5.01 13.12
CA GLU A 366 -0.69 6.33 13.24
C GLU A 366 0.42 7.36 13.04
N GLU A 367 0.27 8.26 12.06
CA GLU A 367 1.14 9.43 11.94
C GLU A 367 1.08 10.22 13.26
N THR A 368 2.01 9.96 14.15
CA THR A 368 2.44 11.01 15.06
C THR A 368 3.19 11.99 14.19
N GLN A 369 2.54 13.10 13.84
CA GLN A 369 3.14 14.27 13.21
C GLN A 369 4.42 14.62 13.99
N THR A 370 5.57 14.08 13.57
CA THR A 370 6.85 14.40 14.17
C THR A 370 7.23 15.73 13.55
N GLY A 371 6.80 16.81 14.21
CA GLY A 371 7.05 18.21 13.83
C GLY A 371 8.53 18.60 13.90
N GLY A 372 9.38 17.90 13.15
CA GLY A 372 10.81 18.16 12.99
C GLY A 372 11.08 19.17 11.87
N GLY A 373 10.55 20.39 11.99
CA GLY A 373 10.94 21.49 11.12
C GLY A 373 12.32 22.04 11.53
N PHE A 374 13.22 22.24 10.57
CA PHE A 374 14.44 23.04 10.79
C PHE A 374 14.17 24.51 10.45
N PHE A 375 14.54 25.43 11.35
CA PHE A 375 14.39 26.87 11.15
C PHE A 375 15.74 27.50 10.77
N PHE A 376 15.77 28.36 9.75
CA PHE A 376 16.89 29.27 9.50
C PHE A 376 16.43 30.73 9.58
N TRP A 377 17.22 31.55 10.26
CA TRP A 377 17.01 32.98 10.40
C TRP A 377 17.72 33.75 9.28
N ILE A 378 17.02 34.70 8.65
CA ILE A 378 17.66 35.75 7.85
C ILE A 378 17.32 37.07 8.53
N SER A 379 18.27 37.64 9.28
CA SER A 379 18.12 39.00 9.79
C SER A 379 18.41 40.00 8.67
N GLY A 380 17.41 40.74 8.23
CA GLY A 380 17.58 41.84 7.29
C GLY A 380 18.09 43.10 7.99
N LYS A 381 19.21 43.65 7.52
CA LYS A 381 19.34 45.09 7.32
C LYS A 381 19.56 45.35 5.84
#